data_AF-A0A7C0VRV6-F1
#
_entry.id   AF-A0A7C0VRV6-F1
#
_cell.length_a   1.000
_cell.length_b   1.000
_cell.length_c   1.000
_cell.angle_alpha   90.00
_cell.angle_beta   90.00
_cell.angle_gamma   90.00
#
_symmetry.space_group_name_H-M   'P 1'
#
loop_
_entity.id
_entity.type
_entity.pdbx_description
1 polymer ?
#
loop_
_entity_poly.entity_id
_entity_poly.type
_entity_poly.pdbx_seq_one_letter_code
_entity_poly.pdbx_strand_id
1 'polypeptide(L)' 'MLVDKGPWYKDALTRLGFEYMHQTFCMRGYVERFFGYLKDRTRVFYNNVNCKHEYRSLVEFVRMFCYWYVTWR' A
#
# COMPACT_ATOMS: atom_id res chain seq x y z
N MET A 1 6.38 -10.06 -11.57
CA MET A 1 5.76 -9.12 -10.61
C MET A 1 5.63 -7.73 -11.26
N LEU A 2 4.51 -7.03 -11.07
CA LEU A 2 4.27 -5.68 -11.62
C LEU A 2 4.74 -4.65 -10.61
N VAL A 3 5.79 -3.92 -10.95
CA VAL A 3 6.47 -3.05 -10.00
C VAL A 3 6.85 -1.74 -10.67
N ASP A 4 6.86 -0.65 -9.89
CA ASP A 4 7.24 0.67 -10.37
C ASP A 4 8.74 0.73 -10.72
N LYS A 5 9.17 1.81 -11.39
CA LYS A 5 10.53 2.00 -11.88
C LYS A 5 11.55 2.32 -10.78
N GLY A 6 11.14 2.19 -9.51
CA GLY A 6 11.96 2.43 -8.35
C GLY A 6 13.22 1.56 -8.36
N PRO A 7 14.43 2.15 -8.26
CA PRO A 7 15.69 1.41 -8.40
C PRO A 7 15.83 0.29 -7.35
N TRP A 8 15.27 0.47 -6.16
CA TRP A 8 15.30 -0.51 -5.08
C TRP A 8 14.55 -1.82 -5.40
N TYR A 9 13.54 -1.77 -6.26
CA TYR A 9 12.77 -2.96 -6.60
C TYR A 9 13.56 -3.93 -7.48
N LYS A 10 14.40 -3.40 -8.36
CA LYS A 10 15.22 -4.22 -9.25
C LYS A 10 16.18 -5.11 -8.46
N ASP A 11 16.92 -4.53 -7.51
CA ASP A 11 17.85 -5.28 -6.65
C ASP A 11 17.14 -6.31 -5.78
N ALA A 12 16.00 -5.93 -5.16
CA ALA A 12 15.24 -6.85 -4.32
C ALA A 12 14.67 -8.04 -5.10
N LEU A 13 14.07 -7.80 -6.28
CA LEU A 13 13.46 -8.83 -7.11
C LEU A 13 14.51 -9.76 -7.72
N THR A 14 15.66 -9.21 -8.13
CA THR A 14 16.80 -10.00 -8.63
C THR A 14 17.34 -10.92 -7.54
N ARG A 15 17.50 -10.43 -6.32
CA ARG A 15 17.95 -11.26 -5.17
C ARG A 15 16.97 -12.38 -4.82
N LEU A 16 15.67 -12.15 -5.04
CA LEU A 16 14.62 -13.12 -4.78
C LEU A 16 14.35 -14.05 -5.99
N GLY A 17 15.05 -13.87 -7.12
CA GLY A 17 14.89 -14.69 -8.32
C GLY A 17 13.56 -14.51 -9.06
N PHE A 18 12.85 -13.39 -8.83
CA PHE A 18 11.57 -13.13 -9.48
C PHE A 18 11.74 -12.36 -10.79
N GLU A 19 11.10 -12.85 -11.84
CA GLU A 19 10.93 -12.08 -13.07
C GLU A 19 10.02 -10.87 -12.82
N TYR A 20 10.50 -9.68 -13.17
CA TYR A 20 9.75 -8.44 -13.04
C TYR A 20 9.45 -7.86 -14.43
N MET A 21 8.20 -7.44 -14.63
CA MET A 21 7.78 -6.72 -15.82
C MET A 21 7.40 -5.30 -15.42
N HIS A 22 8.01 -4.33 -16.07
CA HIS A 22 7.68 -2.93 -15.88
C HIS A 22 6.44 -2.57 -16.71
N GLN A 23 5.34 -2.21 -16.05
CA GLN A 23 4.12 -1.78 -16.73
C GLN A 23 3.61 -0.47 -16.12
N THR A 24 3.54 0.57 -16.95
CA THR A 24 3.44 1.96 -16.47
C THR A 24 2.02 2.42 -16.13
N PHE A 25 0.97 1.89 -16.76
CA PHE A 25 -0.35 2.56 -16.72
C PHE A 25 -1.57 1.68 -16.42
N CYS A 26 -1.63 0.42 -16.88
CA CYS A 26 -2.90 -0.33 -16.83
C CYS A 26 -3.18 -0.99 -15.47
N MET A 27 -2.25 -1.83 -14.98
CA MET A 27 -2.48 -2.62 -13.75
C MET A 27 -2.19 -1.85 -12.45
N ARG A 28 -1.50 -0.70 -12.52
CA ARG A 28 -1.26 0.14 -11.33
C ARG A 28 -2.53 0.82 -10.81
N GLY A 29 -3.56 0.96 -11.64
CA GLY A 29 -4.80 1.66 -11.26
C GLY A 29 -5.48 1.04 -10.03
N TYR A 30 -5.39 -0.28 -9.83
CA TYR A 30 -5.93 -0.94 -8.64
C TYR A 30 -5.18 -0.56 -7.36
N VAL A 31 -3.85 -0.57 -7.44
CA VAL A 31 -2.96 -0.24 -6.32
C VAL A 31 -3.06 1.26 -5.99
N GLU A 32 -3.03 2.12 -7.01
CA GLU A 32 -3.22 3.57 -6.85
C GLU A 32 -4.58 3.90 -6.24
N ARG A 33 -5.65 3.21 -6.67
CA ARG A 33 -6.99 3.37 -6.11
C ARG A 33 -7.05 2.91 -4.65
N PHE A 34 -6.43 1.79 -4.30
CA PHE A 34 -6.31 1.33 -2.91
C PHE A 34 -5.63 2.41 -2.03
N PHE A 35 -4.46 2.91 -2.43
CA PHE A 35 -3.77 3.96 -1.69
C PHE A 35 -4.52 5.29 -1.68
N GLY A 36 -5.30 5.58 -2.73
CA GLY A 36 -6.22 6.71 -2.77
C GLY A 36 -7.26 6.63 -1.66
N TYR A 37 -7.95 5.49 -1.55
CA TYR A 37 -8.93 5.27 -0.48
C TYR A 37 -8.30 5.29 0.91
N LEU A 38 -7.12 4.69 1.07
CA LEU A 38 -6.41 4.70 2.36
C LEU A 38 -6.11 6.14 2.80
N LYS A 39 -5.55 6.96 1.90
CA LYS A 39 -5.25 8.38 2.17
C LYS A 39 -6.49 9.21 2.45
N ASP A 40 -7.58 8.97 1.72
CA ASP A 40 -8.85 9.66 1.93
C ASP A 40 -9.43 9.36 3.33
N ARG A 41 -9.35 8.11 3.77
CA ARG A 41 -9.76 7.71 5.12
C ARG A 41 -8.85 8.27 6.20
N THR A 42 -7.53 8.29 6.00
CA THR A 42 -6.62 8.89 6.99
C THR A 42 -6.81 10.41 7.10
N ARG A 43 -7.25 11.07 6.03
CA ARG A 43 -7.54 12.52 6.03
C ARG A 43 -8.63 12.91 7.03
N VAL A 44 -9.62 12.03 7.27
CA VAL A 44 -10.65 12.23 8.31
C VAL A 44 -10.03 12.37 9.70
N PHE A 45 -8.91 11.67 9.93
CA PHE A 45 -8.15 11.74 11.18
C PHE A 45 -7.04 12.80 11.13
N TYR A 46 -7.07 13.74 10.18
CA TYR A 46 -5.97 14.70 9.94
C TYR A 46 -4.61 14.03 9.68
N ASN A 47 -4.62 12.79 9.15
CA ASN A 47 -3.45 11.91 9.06
C ASN A 47 -2.72 11.71 10.40
N ASN A 48 -3.42 11.91 11.51
CA ASN A 48 -2.91 11.76 12.86
C ASN A 48 -3.64 10.61 13.55
N VAL A 49 -3.04 9.42 13.47
CA VAL A 49 -3.49 8.27 14.25
C VAL A 49 -2.88 8.44 15.65
N ASN A 50 -3.51 9.30 16.47
CA ASN A 50 -2.98 9.73 17.76
C ASN A 50 -2.88 8.54 18.72
N CYS A 51 -1.69 7.97 18.87
CA CYS A 51 -1.50 6.68 19.51
C CYS A 51 -0.26 6.65 20.38
N LYS A 52 -0.45 6.32 21.67
CA LYS A 52 0.65 6.13 22.66
C LYS A 52 1.64 5.03 22.25
N HIS A 53 1.21 4.08 21.42
CA HIS A 53 2.03 3.07 20.78
C HIS A 53 1.89 3.21 19.26
N GLU A 54 2.65 4.14 18.69
CA GLU A 54 2.51 4.61 17.30
C GLU A 54 2.57 3.46 16.29
N TYR A 55 3.58 2.58 16.38
CA TYR A 55 3.74 1.46 15.45
C TYR A 55 2.59 0.44 15.51
N ARG A 56 2.26 -0.06 16.71
CA ARG A 56 1.21 -1.09 16.86
C ARG A 56 -0.13 -0.58 16.38
N SER A 57 -0.44 0.67 16.69
CA SER A 57 -1.73 1.26 16.35
C SER A 57 -1.84 1.56 14.86
N LEU A 58 -0.73 1.95 14.21
CA LEU A 58 -0.67 2.04 12.75
C LEU A 58 -0.87 0.68 12.07
N VAL A 59 -0.24 -0.39 12.57
CA VAL A 59 -0.42 -1.74 12.03
C VAL A 59 -1.87 -2.21 12.18
N GLU A 60 -2.48 -2.01 13.36
CA GLU A 60 -3.88 -2.35 13.58
C GLU A 60 -4.84 -1.51 12.71
N PHE A 61 -4.56 -0.21 12.54
CA PHE A 61 -5.33 0.63 11.62
C PHE A 61 -5.26 0.10 10.18
N VAL A 62 -4.07 -0.22 9.67
CA VAL A 62 -3.92 -0.75 8.31
C VAL A 62 -4.61 -2.12 8.18
N ARG A 63 -4.52 -3.00 9.19
CA ARG A 63 -5.25 -4.28 9.21
C ARG A 63 -6.75 -4.08 9.13
N MET A 64 -7.29 -3.21 9.97
CA MET A 64 -8.72 -2.86 9.98
C MET A 64 -9.16 -2.26 8.64
N PHE A 65 -8.33 -1.38 8.05
CA PHE A 65 -8.59 -0.83 6.72
C PHE A 65 -8.60 -1.92 5.65
N CYS A 66 -7.64 -2.85 5.64
CA CYS A 66 -7.61 -3.96 4.69
C CYS A 66 -8.85 -4.86 4.83
N TYR A 67 -9.24 -5.19 6.06
CA TYR A 67 -10.46 -5.96 6.30
C TYR A 67 -11.71 -5.24 5.79
N TRP A 68 -11.83 -3.94 6.10
CA TRP A 68 -12.91 -3.10 5.60
C TRP A 68 -12.92 -3.04 4.06
N TYR A 69 -11.77 -2.81 3.44
CA TYR A 69 -11.62 -2.67 1.98
C TYR A 69 -12.02 -3.94 1.22
N VAL A 70 -11.73 -5.12 1.79
CA VAL A 70 -12.09 -6.42 1.20
C VAL A 70 -13.55 -6.78 1.47
N THR A 71 -14.12 -6.35 2.60
CA THR A 71 -15.51 -6.71 2.98
C THR A 71 -16.55 -5.81 2.33
N TRP A 72 -16.22 -4.52 2.13
CA TRP A 72 -17.14 -3.52 1.56
C TRP A 72 -17.04 -3.36 0.04
N ARG A 73 -16.14 -4.10 -0.62
CA ARG A 73 -15.94 -4.09 -2.07
C ARG A 73 -16.19 -5.48 -2.63
#